data_AF-A0A3M0ZKA4-F1
#
_entry.id   AF-A0A3M0ZKA4-F1
#
_cell.length_a   1.000
_cell.length_b   1.000
_cell.length_c   1.000
_cell.angle_alpha   90.00
_cell.angle_beta   90.00
_cell.angle_gamma   90.00
#
_symmetry.space_group_name_H-M   'P 1'
#
loop_
_entity.id
_entity.type
_entity.pdbx_description
1 polymer ?
#
loop_
_entity_poly.entity_id
_entity_poly.type
_entity_poly.pdbx_seq_one_letter_code
_entity_poly.pdbx_strand_id
1 'polypeptide(L)'
;EETWFNGVKIGSSRHWIEPRRHRIPGKLVRRGKNVIAVRTWDEMVHGGWCALAPERIYLAGTDIPNWYHPDYIEAWGKDYLRADDPYRYQRW
;
A
#
# COMPACT_ATOMS: atom_id res chain seq x y z
N GLU A 1 -2.82 3.80 8.96
CA GLU A 1 -3.98 4.02 8.08
C GLU A 1 -5.04 2.94 8.23
N GLU A 2 -6.24 3.25 7.78
CA GLU A 2 -7.35 2.32 7.63
C GLU A 2 -8.07 2.62 6.32
N THR A 3 -8.55 1.58 5.65
CA THR A 3 -9.17 1.68 4.33
C THR A 3 -10.51 0.95 4.29
N TRP A 4 -11.50 1.60 3.68
CA TRP A 4 -12.84 1.08 3.48
C TRP A 4 -13.23 1.13 2.02
N PHE A 5 -14.03 0.14 1.61
CA PHE A 5 -14.65 0.08 0.30
C PHE A 5 -16.16 -0.08 0.47
N ASN A 6 -16.93 0.86 -0.08
CA ASN A 6 -18.39 0.92 0.06
C ASN A 6 -18.88 0.78 1.53
N GLY A 7 -18.14 1.40 2.46
CA GLY A 7 -18.44 1.41 3.90
C GLY A 7 -17.91 0.20 4.68
N VAL A 8 -17.34 -0.81 4.02
CA VAL A 8 -16.77 -1.99 4.68
C VAL A 8 -15.26 -1.85 4.79
N LYS A 9 -14.70 -2.04 5.99
CA LYS A 9 -13.24 -1.99 6.21
C LYS A 9 -12.57 -3.14 5.45
N ILE A 10 -11.60 -2.83 4.60
CA ILE A 10 -10.86 -3.81 3.80
C ILE A 10 -9.38 -3.91 4.18
N GLY A 11 -8.87 -2.99 4.98
CA GLY A 11 -7.51 -3.06 5.47
C GLY A 11 -7.15 -2.02 6.52
N SER A 12 -6.02 -2.24 7.15
CA SER A 12 -5.40 -1.32 8.10
C SER A 12 -3.92 -1.63 8.23
N SER A 13 -3.11 -0.60 8.36
CA SER A 13 -1.69 -0.71 8.69
C SER A 13 -1.32 0.36 9.71
N ARG A 14 -0.42 0.05 10.64
CA ARG A 14 0.19 1.05 11.53
C ARG A 14 1.57 1.49 11.04
N HIS A 15 2.03 0.97 9.91
CA HIS A 15 3.35 1.27 9.40
C HIS A 15 3.34 2.54 8.55
N TRP A 16 4.32 3.43 8.73
CA TRP A 16 4.33 4.74 8.09
C TRP A 16 4.81 4.71 6.63
N ILE A 17 5.72 3.78 6.27
CA ILE A 17 6.42 3.78 4.97
C ILE A 17 5.96 2.69 3.98
N GLU A 18 5.21 1.70 4.47
CA GLU A 18 4.94 0.47 3.71
C GLU A 18 3.94 0.74 2.58
N PRO A 19 4.19 0.31 1.33
CA PRO A 19 3.19 0.40 0.27
C PRO A 19 1.90 -0.33 0.65
N ARG A 20 0.74 0.26 0.35
CA ARG A 20 -0.54 -0.34 0.77
C ARG A 20 -1.23 -1.05 -0.38
N ARG A 21 -1.55 -2.32 -0.14
CA ARG A 21 -2.29 -3.19 -1.05
C ARG A 21 -3.48 -3.79 -0.30
N HIS A 22 -4.67 -3.44 -0.75
CA HIS A 22 -5.92 -3.94 -0.16
C HIS A 22 -6.70 -4.75 -1.19
N ARG A 23 -6.99 -6.02 -0.88
CA ARG A 23 -7.83 -6.86 -1.73
C ARG A 23 -9.29 -6.41 -1.58
N ILE A 24 -9.93 -6.05 -2.69
CA ILE A 24 -11.36 -5.74 -2.71
C ILE A 24 -12.14 -7.04 -2.95
N PRO A 25 -12.97 -7.51 -2.00
CA PRO A 25 -13.86 -8.64 -2.24
C PRO A 25 -14.87 -8.29 -3.33
N GLY A 26 -15.00 -9.15 -4.35
CA GLY A 26 -15.89 -8.91 -5.50
C GLY A 26 -17.34 -8.64 -5.11
N LYS A 27 -17.83 -9.27 -4.03
CA LYS A 27 -19.18 -9.05 -3.47
C LYS A 27 -19.45 -7.61 -3.00
N LEU A 28 -18.40 -6.83 -2.73
CA LEU A 28 -18.54 -5.43 -2.34
C LEU A 28 -18.61 -4.49 -3.53
N VAL A 29 -18.18 -4.93 -4.71
CA VAL A 29 -18.17 -4.14 -5.94
C VAL A 29 -19.60 -4.03 -6.47
N ARG A 30 -20.00 -2.79 -6.78
CA ARG A 30 -21.32 -2.48 -7.32
C ARG A 30 -21.15 -1.98 -8.76
N ARG A 31 -22.16 -2.24 -9.60
CA ARG A 31 -22.24 -1.59 -10.92
C ARG A 31 -22.34 -0.07 -10.70
N GLY A 32 -21.52 0.70 -11.42
CA GLY A 32 -21.50 2.16 -11.32
C GLY A 32 -20.55 2.67 -10.22
N LYS A 33 -21.01 3.65 -9.44
CA LYS A 33 -20.17 4.35 -8.45
C LYS A 33 -19.82 3.44 -7.27
N ASN A 34 -18.53 3.36 -6.99
CA ASN A 34 -17.97 2.76 -5.78
C ASN A 34 -17.20 3.84 -5.01
N VAL A 35 -17.08 3.69 -3.70
CA VAL A 35 -16.41 4.64 -2.82
C VAL A 35 -15.28 3.95 -2.09
N ILE A 36 -14.08 4.51 -2.22
CA ILE A 36 -12.93 4.20 -1.36
C ILE A 36 -12.82 5.32 -0.34
N ALA A 37 -12.75 4.98 0.94
CA ALA A 37 -12.43 5.91 2.01
C ALA A 37 -11.13 5.47 2.67
N VAL A 38 -10.24 6.41 2.95
CA VAL A 38 -8.99 6.15 3.66
C VAL A 38 -8.89 7.12 4.82
N ARG A 39 -8.55 6.57 6.00
CA ARG A 39 -8.19 7.33 7.19
C ARG A 39 -6.71 7.17 7.43
N THR A 40 -5.98 8.27 7.33
CA THR A 40 -4.56 8.32 7.67
C THR A 40 -4.42 8.92 9.06
N TRP A 41 -3.50 8.37 9.83
CA TRP A 41 -3.11 8.89 11.12
C TRP A 41 -1.61 9.16 11.02
N ASP A 42 -1.25 10.42 11.19
CA ASP A 42 0.11 10.91 11.08
C ASP A 42 0.45 11.67 12.35
N GLU A 43 1.52 11.23 13.02
CA GLU A 43 1.98 11.84 14.25
C GLU A 43 3.26 12.67 14.04
N MET A 44 4.12 12.37 13.04
CA MET A 44 5.42 13.03 12.79
C MET A 44 6.03 12.75 11.39
N VAL A 45 6.98 13.62 10.96
CA VAL A 45 7.86 13.51 9.76
C VAL A 45 7.11 13.59 8.41
N HIS A 46 7.38 12.71 7.44
CA HIS A 46 6.78 12.67 6.11
C HIS A 46 5.42 11.94 6.10
N GLY A 47 4.76 11.88 7.25
CA GLY A 47 3.57 11.06 7.36
C GLY A 47 2.42 11.57 6.49
N GLY A 48 1.41 10.71 6.36
CA GLY A 48 0.36 10.89 5.37
C GLY A 48 0.49 9.90 4.20
N TRP A 49 -0.09 10.29 3.07
CA TRP A 49 -0.02 9.56 1.81
C TRP A 49 1.04 10.19 0.93
N CYS A 50 2.20 9.55 0.82
CA CYS A 50 3.25 9.98 -0.09
C CYS A 50 3.02 9.35 -1.46
N ALA A 51 2.61 10.15 -2.45
CA ALA A 51 2.56 9.72 -3.83
C ALA A 51 3.97 9.81 -4.43
N LEU A 52 4.61 8.66 -4.68
CA LEU A 52 5.71 8.62 -5.64
C LEU A 52 5.10 8.73 -7.03
N ALA A 53 5.44 9.80 -7.74
CA ALA A 53 4.91 10.14 -9.05
C ALA A 53 5.09 8.98 -10.07
N PRO A 54 4.22 8.88 -11.10
CA PRO A 54 3.20 9.85 -11.46
C PRO A 54 1.77 9.54 -10.98
N GLU A 55 1.41 8.32 -10.56
CA GLU A 55 -0.02 7.97 -10.45
C GLU A 55 -0.49 7.32 -9.14
N ARG A 56 -1.70 7.75 -8.78
CA ARG A 56 -2.27 7.90 -7.44
C ARG A 56 -3.45 6.92 -7.32
N ILE A 57 -3.27 5.76 -6.70
CA ILE A 57 -4.30 4.71 -6.57
C ILE A 57 -4.76 4.12 -7.92
N TYR A 58 -4.41 2.87 -8.17
CA TYR A 58 -4.89 2.12 -9.33
C TYR A 58 -5.64 0.87 -8.88
N LEU A 59 -6.62 0.45 -9.69
CA LEU A 59 -7.18 -0.89 -9.60
C LEU A 59 -6.28 -1.80 -10.44
N ALA A 60 -5.49 -2.65 -9.79
CA ALA A 60 -4.77 -3.71 -10.49
C ALA A 60 -5.55 -5.02 -10.39
N GLY A 61 -5.45 -5.82 -11.46
CA GLY A 61 -5.78 -7.24 -11.40
C GLY A 61 -4.82 -8.00 -10.49
N THR A 62 -4.86 -9.34 -10.52
CA THR A 62 -3.97 -10.19 -9.71
C THR A 62 -2.48 -9.96 -9.97
N ASP A 63 -2.13 -9.42 -11.14
CA ASP A 63 -0.76 -9.11 -11.50
C ASP A 63 -0.44 -7.65 -11.19
N ILE A 64 0.17 -7.44 -10.03
CA ILE A 64 0.84 -6.20 -9.70
C ILE A 64 2.33 -6.44 -9.94
N PRO A 65 3.03 -5.58 -10.71
CA PRO A 65 4.48 -5.70 -10.88
C PRO A 65 5.17 -5.76 -9.52
N ASN A 66 6.21 -6.58 -9.38
CA ASN A 66 7.07 -6.46 -8.21
C ASN A 66 7.74 -5.09 -8.28
N TRP A 67 7.37 -4.20 -7.35
CA TRP A 67 7.88 -2.83 -7.27
C TRP A 67 9.35 -2.81 -6.82
N TYR A 68 9.84 -3.94 -6.30
CA TYR A 68 11.20 -4.10 -5.82
C TYR A 68 12.07 -4.83 -6.85
N HIS A 69 13.34 -4.45 -6.89
CA HIS A 69 14.38 -5.13 -7.65
C HIS A 69 14.53 -6.58 -7.14
N PRO A 70 14.93 -7.55 -7.99
CA PRO A 70 14.93 -8.97 -7.63
C PRO A 70 15.89 -9.35 -6.49
N ASP A 71 16.81 -8.46 -6.14
CA ASP A 71 17.77 -8.61 -5.04
C ASP A 71 17.29 -8.00 -3.71
N TYR A 72 16.08 -7.41 -3.67
CA TYR A 72 15.51 -6.87 -2.44
C TYR A 72 15.36 -7.96 -1.38
N ILE A 73 16.03 -7.78 -0.25
CA ILE A 73 15.92 -8.67 0.91
C ILE A 73 14.78 -8.21 1.82
N GLU A 74 13.65 -8.90 1.76
CA GLU A 74 12.52 -8.68 2.66
C GLU A 74 12.86 -9.19 4.07
N ALA A 75 13.14 -8.27 4.99
CA ALA A 75 13.51 -8.60 6.38
C ALA A 75 12.37 -8.42 7.40
N TRP A 76 11.14 -8.19 6.93
CA TRP A 76 10.00 -7.91 7.79
C TRP A 76 9.77 -9.02 8.83
N GLY A 77 9.99 -8.66 10.10
CA GLY A 77 9.77 -9.53 11.26
C GLY A 77 10.85 -10.56 11.55
N LYS A 78 12.02 -10.52 10.87
CA LYS A 78 13.05 -11.56 11.07
C LYS A 78 14.48 -11.06 11.28
N ASP A 79 14.94 -9.98 10.63
CA ASP A 79 16.34 -9.55 10.79
C ASP A 79 16.63 -8.11 10.29
N TYR A 80 16.41 -7.10 11.15
CA TYR A 80 16.59 -5.68 10.79
C TYR A 80 18.02 -5.29 10.38
N LEU A 81 19.04 -6.09 10.74
CA LEU A 81 20.45 -5.81 10.44
C LEU A 81 20.83 -6.02 8.96
N ARG A 82 20.02 -6.76 8.22
CA ARG A 82 20.20 -7.02 6.77
C ARG A 82 19.03 -6.50 5.93
N ALA A 83 18.11 -5.78 6.56
CA ALA A 83 16.98 -5.18 5.87
C ALA A 83 17.49 -4.10 4.91
N ASP A 84 17.20 -4.27 3.63
CA ASP A 84 17.50 -3.25 2.64
C ASP A 84 16.54 -2.07 2.78
N ASP A 85 17.04 -0.86 2.51
CA ASP A 85 16.18 0.31 2.36
C ASP A 85 15.18 0.04 1.21
N PRO A 86 13.86 0.03 1.47
CA PRO A 86 12.84 -0.31 0.48
C PRO A 86 12.80 0.67 -0.71
N TYR A 87 13.49 1.82 -0.62
CA TYR A 87 13.63 2.77 -1.73
C TYR A 87 14.90 2.57 -2.57
N ARG A 88 15.87 1.78 -2.12
CA ARG A 88 17.11 1.50 -2.89
C ARG A 88 16.85 0.71 -4.17
N TYR A 89 15.76 -0.05 -4.21
CA TYR A 89 15.52 -1.08 -5.21
C TYR A 89 14.24 -0.87 -6.02
N GLN A 90 13.65 0.32 -6.01
CA GLN A 90 12.49 0.58 -6.86
C GLN A 90 12.95 0.87 -8.29
N ARG A 91 12.33 0.22 -9.27
CA ARG A 91 12.64 0.45 -10.70
C ARG A 91 11.89 1.72 -11.16
N TRP A 92 12.65 2.75 -11.54
CA TRP A 92 12.18 4.00 -12.15
C TRP A 92 11.57 3.77 -13.53
#